data_AF-A0A7K3Y9Y1-F1
#
_entry.id   AF-A0A7K3Y9Y1-F1
#
_cell.length_a   1.000
_cell.length_b   1.000
_cell.length_c   1.000
_cell.angle_alpha   90.00
_cell.angle_beta   90.00
_cell.angle_gamma   90.00
#
_symmetry.space_group_name_H-M   'P 1'
#
loop_
_entity.id
_entity.type
_entity.pdbx_description
1 polymer ?
#
loop_
_entity_poly.entity_id
_entity_poly.type
_entity_poly.pdbx_seq_one_letter_code
_entity_poly.pdbx_strand_id
1 'polypeptide(L)'
;MDISRLKHRVEVLSSDGEIKRYGPFNEQKAREFFEVEESLGGTARIMRLEGGIQQRWEVLAGCGDWGDPGGRPREDKRAGLPAR
;
A
#
# COMPACT_ATOMS: atom_id res chain seq x y z
N MET A 1 -14.13 22.86 -4.76
CA MET A 1 -13.35 21.65 -4.45
C MET A 1 -14.26 20.75 -3.62
N ASP A 2 -14.94 19.80 -4.26
CA ASP A 2 -15.94 18.94 -3.62
C ASP A 2 -15.28 17.97 -2.64
N ILE A 3 -15.47 18.22 -1.35
CA ILE A 3 -14.97 17.38 -0.25
C ILE A 3 -15.51 15.93 -0.39
N SER A 4 -16.69 15.76 -1.01
CA SER A 4 -17.30 14.46 -1.35
C SER A 4 -16.48 13.59 -2.31
N ARG A 5 -15.48 14.16 -3.00
CA ARG A 5 -14.57 13.44 -3.90
C ARG A 5 -13.24 13.08 -3.24
N LEU A 6 -13.00 13.50 -1.99
CA LEU A 6 -11.80 13.19 -1.22
C LEU A 6 -11.84 11.76 -0.66
N LYS A 7 -11.94 10.78 -1.55
CA LYS A 7 -12.03 9.35 -1.22
C LYS A 7 -10.72 8.61 -1.48
N HIS A 8 -9.66 9.30 -1.89
CA HIS A 8 -8.38 8.66 -2.22
C HIS A 8 -7.33 8.96 -1.16
N ARG A 9 -6.39 8.05 -0.97
CA ARG A 9 -5.14 8.30 -0.24
C ARG A 9 -4.01 7.60 -0.98
N VAL A 10 -2.79 8.08 -0.83
CA VAL A 10 -1.59 7.40 -1.32
C VAL A 10 -0.85 6.82 -0.13
N GLU A 11 -0.49 5.55 -0.19
CA GLU A 11 0.41 4.93 0.77
C GLU A 11 1.79 4.79 0.12
N VAL A 12 2.84 5.16 0.84
CA VAL A 12 4.24 5.06 0.41
C VAL A 12 4.98 4.19 1.42
N LEU A 13 5.66 3.17 0.93
CA LEU A 13 6.57 2.36 1.73
C LEU A 13 7.92 3.09 1.79
N SER A 14 8.30 3.53 3.00
CA SER A 14 9.60 4.13 3.24
C SER A 14 10.69 3.08 3.34
N SER A 15 11.94 3.48 3.14
CA SER A 15 13.11 2.58 3.21
C SER A 15 13.31 1.93 4.58
N ASP A 16 12.76 2.54 5.63
CA ASP A 16 12.70 2.02 7.01
C ASP A 16 11.59 0.95 7.20
N GLY A 17 10.79 0.66 6.17
CA GLY A 17 9.69 -0.29 6.21
C GLY A 17 8.37 0.30 6.72
N GLU A 18 8.33 1.59 7.06
CA GLU A 18 7.09 2.24 7.49
C GLU A 18 6.20 2.62 6.30
N ILE A 19 4.89 2.40 6.47
CA ILE A 19 3.89 2.80 5.50
C ILE A 19 3.38 4.21 5.85
N LYS A 20 3.85 5.21 5.10
CA LYS A 20 3.37 6.59 5.20
C LYS A 20 2.07 6.74 4.42
N ARG A 21 1.06 7.39 5.01
CA ARG A 21 -0.27 7.57 4.40
C ARG A 21 -0.53 9.04 4.16
N TYR A 22 -0.78 9.41 2.90
CA TYR A 22 -1.01 10.77 2.45
C TYR A 22 -2.45 10.94 1.94
N GLY A 23 -3.11 12.00 2.38
CA GLY A 23 -4.48 12.32 1.97
C GLY A 23 -5.34 12.81 3.14
N PRO A 24 -6.67 12.87 2.97
CA PRO A 24 -7.42 12.41 1.80
C PRO A 24 -7.29 13.35 0.58
N PHE A 25 -7.30 12.77 -0.61
CA PHE A 25 -7.15 13.42 -1.92
C PHE A 25 -8.35 13.12 -2.83
N ASN A 26 -8.53 13.97 -3.85
CA ASN A 26 -9.34 13.59 -5.02
C ASN A 26 -8.53 12.63 -5.91
N GLU A 27 -9.19 12.03 -6.91
CA GLU A 27 -8.55 11.05 -7.80
C GLU A 27 -7.35 11.63 -8.55
N GLN A 28 -7.52 12.82 -9.15
CA GLN A 28 -6.47 13.51 -9.92
C GLN A 28 -5.21 13.75 -9.07
N LYS A 29 -5.35 14.34 -7.89
CA LYS A 29 -4.23 14.66 -6.99
C LYS A 29 -3.58 13.40 -6.43
N ALA A 30 -4.35 12.35 -6.14
CA ALA A 30 -3.78 11.07 -5.73
C ALA A 30 -2.95 10.45 -6.85
N ARG A 31 -3.40 10.58 -8.09
CA ARG A 31 -2.68 10.12 -9.28
C ARG A 31 -1.39 10.91 -9.50
N GLU A 32 -1.45 12.24 -9.47
CA GLU A 32 -0.28 13.11 -9.60
C GLU A 32 0.79 12.79 -8.55
N PHE A 33 0.39 12.62 -7.28
CA PHE A 33 1.33 12.26 -6.21
C PHE A 33 1.94 10.87 -6.44
N PHE A 34 1.13 9.89 -6.83
CA PHE A 34 1.61 8.54 -7.13
C PHE A 34 2.61 8.53 -8.28
N GLU A 35 2.36 9.27 -9.36
CA GLU A 35 3.25 9.37 -10.52
C GLU A 35 4.61 9.98 -10.14
N VAL A 36 4.63 10.95 -9.22
CA VAL A 36 5.89 11.51 -8.68
C VAL A 36 6.67 10.44 -7.93
N GLU A 37 6.03 9.71 -7.00
CA GLU A 37 6.71 8.66 -6.23
C GLU A 37 7.20 7.51 -7.13
N GLU A 38 6.41 7.11 -8.12
CA GLU A 38 6.79 6.10 -9.12
C GLU A 38 8.01 6.56 -9.93
N SER A 39 8.02 7.82 -10.40
CA SER A 39 9.14 8.36 -11.18
C SER A 39 10.43 8.48 -10.34
N LEU A 40 10.31 8.61 -9.02
CA LEU A 40 11.46 8.60 -8.10
C LEU A 40 11.94 7.17 -7.78
N GLY A 41 11.30 6.14 -8.34
CA GLY A 41 11.61 4.73 -8.06
C GLY A 41 11.14 4.27 -6.68
N GLY A 42 10.20 5.00 -6.07
CA GLY A 42 9.61 4.67 -4.79
C GLY A 42 8.62 3.50 -4.87
N THR A 43 8.18 3.03 -3.71
CA THR A 43 7.12 2.02 -3.58
C THR A 43 5.86 2.72 -3.07
N ALA A 44 4.91 2.95 -3.96
CA ALA A 44 3.69 3.72 -3.68
C ALA A 44 2.43 2.95 -4.13
N ARG A 45 1.28 3.24 -3.52
CA ARG A 45 -0.03 2.71 -3.96
C ARG A 45 -1.16 3.68 -3.67
N ILE A 46 -2.09 3.79 -4.61
CA ILE A 46 -3.31 4.58 -4.47
C ILE A 46 -4.37 3.69 -3.83
N MET A 47 -4.95 4.16 -2.73
CA MET A 47 -6.07 3.52 -2.06
C MET A 47 -7.33 4.37 -2.23
N ARG A 48 -8.47 3.73 -2.48
CA ARG A 48 -9.80 4.37 -2.53
C ARG A 48 -10.68 3.88 -1.39
N LEU A 49 -11.34 4.82 -0.73
CA LEU A 49 -12.36 4.57 0.27
C LEU A 49 -13.68 4.26 -0.42
N GLU A 50 -14.09 3.00 -0.35
CA GLU A 50 -15.41 2.55 -0.78
C GLU A 50 -16.45 2.89 0.30
N GLY A 51 -17.52 3.57 -0.13
CA GLY A 51 -18.61 4.00 0.74
C GLY A 51 -19.67 2.90 0.85
N GLY A 52 -19.61 2.10 1.91
CA GLY A 52 -20.60 1.09 2.26
C GLY A 52 -20.71 0.92 3.78
N ILE A 53 -21.39 -0.14 4.24
CA ILE A 53 -21.59 -0.45 5.68
C ILE A 53 -20.25 -0.67 6.41
N GLN A 54 -19.21 -1.08 5.69
CA GLN A 54 -17.83 -1.14 6.18
C GLN A 54 -16.95 -0.22 5.33
N GLN A 55 -16.26 0.72 5.97
CA GLN A 55 -15.23 1.55 5.33
C GLN A 55 -14.07 0.66 4.91
N ARG A 56 -14.05 0.22 3.65
CA ARG A 56 -12.98 -0.59 3.06
C ARG A 56 -12.13 0.28 2.17
N TRP A 57 -10.81 0.08 2.27
CA TRP A 57 -9.83 0.72 1.40
C TRP A 57 -9.39 -0.29 0.36
N GLU A 58 -9.63 0.00 -0.91
CA GLU A 58 -9.21 -0.84 -2.02
C GLU A 58 -8.00 -0.23 -2.73
N VAL A 59 -7.05 -1.08 -3.15
CA VAL A 59 -5.90 -0.66 -3.94
C VAL A 59 -6.37 -0.40 -5.37
N LEU A 60 -6.23 0.82 -5.87
CA LEU A 60 -6.53 1.17 -7.26
C LEU A 60 -5.33 0.99 -8.20
N ALA A 61 -4.15 1.35 -7.70
CA ALA A 61 -2.90 1.27 -8.44
C ALA A 61 -1.75 1.11 -7.45
N GLY A 62 -0.67 0.45 -7.85
CA GLY A 62 0.53 0.26 -7.03
C GLY A 62 1.77 0.14 -7.89
N CYS A 63 2.89 0.63 -7.39
CA CYS A 63 4.23 0.48 -7.94
C CYS A 63 5.21 0.06 -6.84
N GLY A 64 6.34 -0.51 -7.26
CA GLY A 64 7.38 -1.02 -6.36
C GLY A 64 7.03 -2.35 -5.69
N ASP A 65 7.97 -2.86 -4.90
CA ASP A 65 7.80 -4.11 -4.15
C ASP A 65 7.25 -3.83 -2.76
N TRP A 66 5.99 -4.20 -2.55
CA TRP A 66 5.30 -4.01 -1.27
C TRP A 66 5.58 -5.14 -0.27
N GLY A 67 6.40 -6.12 -0.64
CA GLY A 67 6.41 -7.43 0.00
C GLY A 67 5.09 -8.17 -0.20
N ASP A 68 5.15 -9.47 -0.43
CA ASP A 68 3.96 -10.30 -0.55
C ASP A 68 3.11 -10.21 0.75
N PRO A 69 1.81 -9.86 0.70
CA PRO A 69 0.95 -9.90 1.88
C PRO A 69 0.64 -11.34 2.34
N GLY A 70 1.18 -12.37 1.68
CA GLY A 70 1.15 -13.78 2.04
C GLY A 70 2.13 -14.17 3.14
N GLY A 71 2.26 -13.36 4.18
CA GLY A 71 2.86 -13.78 5.45
C GLY A 71 1.93 -14.69 6.24
N ARG A 72 1.66 -15.92 5.75
CA ARG A 72 1.31 -17.02 6.66
C ARG A 72 2.57 -17.41 7.44
N PRO A 73 2.42 -17.85 8.70
CA PRO A 73 3.47 -17.74 9.70
C PRO A 73 4.66 -18.60 9.28
N ARG A 74 5.86 -18.04 9.44
CA ARG A 74 7.14 -18.73 9.62
C ARG A 74 6.98 -20.25 9.63
N GLU A 75 7.09 -20.89 8.47
CA GLU A 75 7.38 -22.32 8.43
C GLU A 75 8.84 -22.46 8.85
N ASP A 76 9.08 -22.41 10.17
CA ASP A 76 10.30 -22.93 10.78
C ASP A 76 10.18 -24.47 10.72
N LYS A 77 10.15 -25.04 9.51
CA LYS A 77 10.67 -26.39 9.32
C LYS A 77 12.18 -26.26 9.40
N ARG A 78 12.66 -26.20 10.65
CA ARG A 78 14.02 -26.53 11.03
C ARG A 78 14.34 -27.89 10.42
N ALA A 79 14.92 -27.88 9.24
CA ALA A 79 15.62 -29.00 8.67
C ALA A 79 16.87 -29.25 9.54
N GLY A 80 17.04 -30.50 10.00
CA GLY A 80 18.16 -31.00 10.78
C GLY A 80 17.72 -31.41 12.19
N LEU A 81 17.64 -32.69 12.56
CA LEU A 81 18.60 -33.78 12.31
C LEU A 81 17.92 -35.15 12.46
N PRO A 82 18.40 -36.20 11.77
CA PRO A 82 18.56 -37.51 12.38
C PRO A 82 20.05 -37.84 12.42
N ALA A 83 20.64 -37.85 13.63
CA ALA A 83 21.90 -38.55 13.92
C ALA A 83 22.13 -38.58 15.44
N ARG A 84 21.60 -39.61 16.10
CA ARG A 84 22.37 -40.63 16.85
C ARG A 84 21.43 -41.50 17.66
#